data_AF-A0A7W0XYN1-F1
#
_entry.id   AF-A0A7W0XYN1-F1
#
_cell.length_a   1.000
_cell.length_b   1.000
_cell.length_c   1.000
_cell.angle_alpha   90.00
_cell.angle_beta   90.00
_cell.angle_gamma   90.00
#
_symmetry.space_group_name_H-M   'P 1'
#
loop_
_entity.id
_entity.type
_entity.pdbx_description
1 polymer ?
#
loop_
_entity_poly.entity_id
_entity_poly.type
_entity_poly.pdbx_seq_one_letter_code
_entity_poly.pdbx_strand_id
1 'polypeptide(L)'
;MSIEGQRLAYLVMNAELEARICSGPIRGAQHTYAVLDEWVAPSRPRSAEDALAELTLRFFEGHGPATLADFTRWSSLRTTQARAGLESVRHRLESLDCLDQTLWCTPSATEPPSHPEVALLVPLYDEVTLSYPEINFEVAAGHPHQPGMDLFIGSVIIEETNVGTWRRTVRGRKVIIETHLTPLLSSSQRSAVADAVVRLADFLGLELETAG
;
A
#
# COMPACT_ATOMS: atom_id res chain seq x y z
N MET A 1 -4.63 -8.59 38.39
CA MET A 1 -4.10 -9.35 37.23
C MET A 1 -3.50 -8.34 36.26
N SER A 2 -2.19 -8.42 35.96
CA SER A 2 -1.50 -7.40 35.14
C SER A 2 -2.03 -7.35 33.69
N ILE A 3 -1.92 -6.19 33.06
CA ILE A 3 -2.27 -5.94 31.65
C ILE A 3 -0.97 -5.64 30.91
N GLU A 4 -0.32 -6.68 30.42
CA GLU A 4 0.98 -6.63 29.75
C GLU A 4 1.00 -7.57 28.54
N GLY A 5 1.98 -7.38 27.65
CA GLY A 5 2.20 -8.24 26.48
C GLY A 5 0.98 -8.36 25.57
N GLN A 6 0.68 -9.59 25.13
CA GLN A 6 -0.43 -9.86 24.21
C GLN A 6 -1.80 -9.45 24.77
N ARG A 7 -1.97 -9.50 26.09
CA ARG A 7 -3.23 -9.09 26.71
C ARG A 7 -3.50 -7.60 26.49
N LEU A 8 -2.47 -6.77 26.65
CA LEU A 8 -2.59 -5.34 26.34
C LEU A 8 -2.88 -5.14 24.85
N ALA A 9 -2.17 -5.85 23.96
CA ALA A 9 -2.36 -5.74 22.52
C ALA A 9 -3.81 -6.04 22.09
N TYR A 10 -4.41 -7.13 22.56
CA TYR A 10 -5.80 -7.46 22.22
C TYR A 10 -6.82 -6.50 22.80
N LEU A 11 -6.59 -5.97 24.00
CA LEU A 11 -7.49 -4.98 24.59
C LEU A 11 -7.49 -3.67 23.79
N VAL A 12 -6.30 -3.21 23.39
CA VAL A 12 -6.14 -2.03 22.54
C VAL A 12 -6.77 -2.25 21.17
N MET A 13 -6.47 -3.38 20.51
CA MET A 13 -7.04 -3.72 19.21
C MET A 13 -8.57 -3.73 19.25
N ASN A 14 -9.16 -4.34 20.30
CA ASN A 14 -10.62 -4.33 20.45
C ASN A 14 -11.17 -2.91 20.63
N ALA A 15 -10.50 -2.07 21.42
CA ALA A 15 -10.93 -0.69 21.63
C ALA A 15 -10.83 0.16 20.34
N GLU A 16 -9.84 -0.09 19.49
CA GLU A 16 -9.73 0.55 18.16
C GLU A 16 -10.83 0.06 17.20
N LEU A 17 -11.09 -1.26 17.16
CA LEU A 17 -12.16 -1.84 16.34
C LEU A 17 -13.56 -1.37 16.76
N GLU A 18 -13.76 -1.12 18.07
CA GLU A 18 -14.96 -0.49 18.60
C GLU A 18 -14.97 1.04 18.48
N ALA A 19 -13.98 1.62 17.79
CA ALA A 19 -13.87 3.05 17.56
C ALA A 19 -13.84 3.90 18.85
N ARG A 20 -13.32 3.34 19.96
CA ARG A 20 -13.19 4.05 21.25
C ARG A 20 -11.92 4.87 21.33
N ILE A 21 -10.84 4.33 20.78
CA ILE A 21 -9.53 4.95 20.73
C ILE A 21 -8.97 4.93 19.32
N CYS A 22 -8.02 5.81 19.05
CA CYS A 22 -7.20 5.81 17.85
C CYS A 22 -5.74 6.10 18.20
N SER A 23 -4.87 6.03 17.19
CA SER A 23 -3.48 6.47 17.32
C SER A 23 -3.42 7.94 17.76
N GLY A 24 -2.71 8.20 18.85
CA GLY A 24 -2.42 9.53 19.37
C GLY A 24 -1.02 10.02 18.96
N PRO A 25 -0.65 11.27 19.34
CA PRO A 25 0.67 11.81 19.05
C PRO A 25 1.77 10.98 19.72
N ILE A 26 2.81 10.63 18.97
CA ILE A 26 3.98 9.94 19.50
C ILE A 26 4.65 10.81 20.57
N ARG A 27 5.02 10.21 21.72
CA ARG A 27 5.78 10.88 22.79
C ARG A 27 7.15 10.24 22.91
N GLY A 28 8.18 10.91 22.40
CA GLY A 28 9.52 10.34 22.32
C GLY A 28 9.52 9.08 21.44
N ALA A 29 9.81 7.93 22.01
CA ALA A 29 9.77 6.63 21.32
C ALA A 29 8.47 5.83 21.59
N GLN A 30 7.49 6.41 22.28
CA GLN A 30 6.26 5.71 22.68
C GLN A 30 5.08 6.06 21.78
N HIS A 31 4.40 5.03 21.28
CA HIS A 31 3.06 5.16 20.72
C HIS A 31 2.07 5.51 21.83
N THR A 32 1.13 6.41 21.52
CA THR A 32 0.06 6.79 22.45
C THR A 32 -1.28 6.61 21.78
N TYR A 33 -2.34 6.66 22.59
CA TYR A 33 -3.72 6.55 22.13
C TYR A 33 -4.50 7.79 22.55
N ALA A 34 -5.46 8.19 21.73
CA ALA A 34 -6.42 9.25 22.01
C ALA A 34 -7.84 8.69 21.97
N VAL A 35 -8.78 9.34 22.66
CA VAL A 35 -10.21 9.04 22.52
C VAL A 35 -10.66 9.49 21.14
N LEU A 36 -11.26 8.60 20.35
CA LEU A 36 -11.60 8.90 18.95
C LEU A 36 -12.53 10.11 18.85
N ASP A 37 -13.57 10.16 19.69
CA ASP A 37 -14.58 11.24 19.69
C ASP A 37 -14.03 12.62 20.06
N GLU A 38 -12.88 12.69 20.74
CA GLU A 38 -12.20 13.95 21.06
C GLU A 38 -11.26 14.41 19.93
N TRP A 39 -10.81 13.47 19.11
CA TRP A 39 -9.77 13.70 18.09
C TRP A 39 -10.32 13.86 16.68
N VAL A 40 -11.41 13.14 16.37
CA VAL A 40 -12.02 13.08 15.03
C VAL A 40 -13.41 13.67 15.09
N ALA A 41 -13.71 14.59 14.17
CA ALA A 41 -15.05 15.16 14.07
C ALA A 41 -16.11 14.07 13.86
N PRO A 42 -17.27 14.14 14.52
CA PRO A 42 -18.33 13.16 14.35
C PRO A 42 -18.71 13.02 12.87
N SER A 43 -18.76 11.78 12.38
CA SER A 43 -19.23 11.49 11.03
C SER A 43 -20.70 11.06 11.05
N ARG A 44 -21.40 11.27 9.93
CA ARG A 44 -22.78 10.82 9.80
C ARG A 44 -22.82 9.28 9.91
N PRO A 45 -23.69 8.71 10.76
CA PRO A 45 -23.83 7.26 10.82
C PRO A 45 -24.27 6.72 9.46
N ARG A 46 -23.67 5.61 9.04
CA ARG A 46 -24.00 4.89 7.80
C ARG A 46 -24.72 3.60 8.15
N SER A 47 -25.71 3.22 7.33
CA SER A 47 -26.23 1.87 7.38
C SER A 47 -25.12 0.88 6.96
N ALA A 48 -25.28 -0.40 7.31
CA ALA A 48 -24.33 -1.43 6.86
C ALA A 48 -24.30 -1.52 5.32
N GLU A 49 -25.43 -1.27 4.66
CA GLU A 49 -25.57 -1.27 3.21
C GLU A 49 -24.81 -0.09 2.58
N ASP A 50 -24.99 1.12 3.10
CA ASP A 50 -24.28 2.31 2.62
C ASP A 50 -22.76 2.19 2.85
N ALA A 51 -22.35 1.67 4.00
CA ALA A 51 -20.93 1.46 4.32
C ALA A 51 -20.29 0.42 3.39
N LEU A 52 -21.01 -0.67 3.09
CA LEU A 52 -20.56 -1.70 2.16
C LEU A 52 -20.42 -1.14 0.74
N ALA A 53 -21.43 -0.41 0.26
CA ALA A 53 -21.41 0.23 -1.06
C ALA A 53 -20.23 1.21 -1.20
N GLU A 54 -20.03 2.08 -0.21
CA GLU A 54 -18.91 3.04 -0.19
C GLU A 54 -17.55 2.33 -0.20
N LEU A 55 -17.39 1.30 0.65
CA LEU A 55 -16.13 0.53 0.71
C LEU A 55 -15.83 -0.15 -0.63
N THR A 56 -16.83 -0.79 -1.22
CA THR A 56 -16.68 -1.47 -2.51
C THR A 56 -16.31 -0.50 -3.62
N LEU A 57 -17.01 0.63 -3.71
CA LEU A 57 -16.73 1.63 -4.72
C LEU A 57 -15.31 2.18 -4.58
N ARG A 58 -14.91 2.60 -3.38
CA ARG A 58 -13.56 3.14 -3.14
C ARG A 58 -12.48 2.13 -3.45
N PHE A 59 -12.72 0.85 -3.18
CA PHE A 59 -11.79 -0.20 -3.57
C PHE A 59 -11.57 -0.19 -5.07
N PHE A 60 -12.62 -0.27 -5.90
CA PHE A 60 -12.47 -0.30 -7.36
C PHE A 60 -12.05 1.05 -7.97
N GLU A 61 -12.29 2.17 -7.30
CA GLU A 61 -11.76 3.49 -7.67
C GLU A 61 -10.24 3.58 -7.46
N GLY A 62 -9.71 2.98 -6.38
CA GLY A 62 -8.28 3.05 -6.03
C GLY A 62 -7.43 1.87 -6.53
N HIS A 63 -8.05 0.71 -6.73
CA HIS A 63 -7.38 -0.57 -7.00
C HIS A 63 -7.85 -1.22 -8.32
N GLY A 64 -8.82 -0.62 -9.02
CA GLY A 64 -9.25 -1.12 -10.31
C GLY A 64 -8.18 -0.91 -11.39
N PRO A 65 -8.09 -1.77 -12.42
CA PRO A 65 -8.91 -2.97 -12.66
C PRO A 65 -8.61 -4.12 -11.69
N ALA A 66 -9.63 -4.62 -11.00
CA ALA A 66 -9.49 -5.70 -10.01
C ALA A 66 -10.65 -6.70 -10.04
N THR A 67 -10.42 -7.92 -9.59
CA THR A 67 -11.46 -8.96 -9.51
C THR A 67 -12.28 -8.83 -8.22
N LEU A 68 -13.42 -9.53 -8.18
CA LEU A 68 -14.17 -9.72 -6.92
C LEU A 68 -13.34 -10.47 -5.87
N ALA A 69 -12.42 -11.35 -6.29
CA ALA A 69 -11.57 -12.11 -5.39
C ALA A 69 -10.55 -11.19 -4.68
N ASP A 70 -9.97 -10.23 -5.41
CA ASP A 70 -9.08 -9.22 -4.86
C ASP A 70 -9.78 -8.38 -3.79
N PHE A 71 -11.00 -7.88 -4.10
CA PHE A 71 -11.80 -7.14 -3.12
C PHE A 71 -12.13 -7.98 -1.88
N THR A 72 -12.50 -9.25 -2.07
CA THR A 72 -12.83 -10.16 -0.98
C THR A 72 -11.62 -10.38 -0.07
N ARG A 73 -10.44 -10.58 -0.65
CA ARG A 73 -9.17 -10.77 0.08
C ARG A 73 -8.80 -9.49 0.85
N TRP A 74 -8.77 -8.36 0.17
CA TRP A 74 -8.38 -7.07 0.75
C TRP A 74 -9.29 -6.66 1.91
N SER A 75 -10.61 -6.77 1.72
CA SER A 75 -11.60 -6.34 2.73
C SER A 75 -11.82 -7.36 3.86
N SER A 76 -11.36 -8.60 3.70
CA SER A 76 -11.69 -9.73 4.59
C SER A 76 -13.20 -9.99 4.75
N LEU A 77 -14.03 -9.46 3.85
CA LEU A 77 -15.47 -9.71 3.84
C LEU A 77 -15.78 -11.14 3.39
N ARG A 78 -16.93 -11.66 3.81
CA ARG A 78 -17.43 -12.91 3.22
C ARG A 78 -17.74 -12.66 1.74
N THR A 79 -17.51 -13.66 0.89
CA THR A 79 -17.78 -13.57 -0.56
C THR A 79 -19.21 -13.11 -0.87
N THR A 80 -20.20 -13.48 -0.04
CA THR A 80 -21.59 -13.02 -0.19
C THR A 80 -21.75 -11.52 0.04
N GLN A 81 -21.05 -10.95 1.02
CA GLN A 81 -21.04 -9.51 1.28
C GLN A 81 -20.31 -8.76 0.16
N ALA A 82 -19.13 -9.26 -0.25
CA ALA A 82 -18.37 -8.65 -1.34
C ALA A 82 -19.19 -8.61 -2.64
N ARG A 83 -19.91 -9.69 -2.96
CA ARG A 83 -20.82 -9.75 -4.12
C ARG A 83 -21.97 -8.77 -4.01
N ALA A 84 -22.59 -8.66 -2.84
CA ALA A 84 -23.68 -7.70 -2.60
C ALA A 84 -23.20 -6.25 -2.76
N GLY A 85 -22.01 -5.94 -2.22
CA GLY A 85 -21.37 -4.64 -2.39
C GLY A 85 -21.13 -4.32 -3.87
N LEU A 86 -20.51 -5.24 -4.61
CA LEU A 86 -20.25 -5.05 -6.05
C LEU A 86 -21.54 -4.82 -6.83
N GLU A 87 -22.58 -5.60 -6.57
CA GLU A 87 -23.87 -5.43 -7.25
C GLU A 87 -24.48 -4.06 -6.98
N SER A 88 -24.40 -3.57 -5.75
CA SER A 88 -24.97 -2.26 -5.36
C SER A 88 -24.32 -1.07 -6.08
N VAL A 89 -23.04 -1.19 -6.45
CA VAL A 89 -22.28 -0.11 -7.11
C VAL A 89 -21.93 -0.39 -8.57
N ARG A 90 -22.34 -1.54 -9.11
CA ARG A 90 -22.05 -2.00 -10.49
C ARG A 90 -22.36 -0.92 -11.53
N HIS A 91 -23.45 -0.18 -11.36
CA HIS A 91 -23.87 0.89 -12.27
C HIS A 91 -22.89 2.07 -12.37
N ARG A 92 -21.88 2.14 -11.48
CA ARG A 92 -20.82 3.15 -11.47
C ARG A 92 -19.48 2.63 -11.98
N LEU A 93 -19.41 1.34 -12.30
CA LEU A 93 -18.19 0.65 -12.69
C LEU A 93 -18.33 0.10 -14.11
N GLU A 94 -17.20 -0.08 -14.76
CA GLU A 94 -17.08 -0.83 -16.00
C GLU A 94 -16.42 -2.19 -15.72
N SER A 95 -16.72 -3.16 -16.58
CA SER A 95 -16.09 -4.47 -16.56
C SER A 95 -15.21 -4.67 -17.77
N LEU A 96 -14.04 -5.25 -17.54
CA LEU A 96 -13.09 -5.67 -18.55
C LEU A 96 -12.87 -7.18 -18.42
N ASP A 97 -12.89 -7.89 -19.54
CA ASP A 97 -12.50 -9.30 -19.56
C ASP A 97 -11.03 -9.40 -19.99
N CYS A 98 -10.18 -9.92 -19.10
CA CYS A 98 -8.75 -10.08 -19.31
C CYS A 98 -8.29 -11.40 -18.68
N LEU A 99 -7.49 -12.19 -19.42
CA LEU A 99 -6.95 -13.48 -18.93
C LEU A 99 -8.03 -14.40 -18.30
N ASP A 100 -9.19 -14.50 -18.94
CA ASP A 100 -10.36 -15.27 -18.47
C ASP A 100 -10.93 -14.83 -17.10
N GLN A 101 -10.66 -13.58 -16.69
CA GLN A 101 -11.19 -12.97 -15.47
C GLN A 101 -11.97 -11.69 -15.80
N THR A 102 -13.08 -11.48 -15.08
CA THR A 102 -13.81 -10.21 -15.12
C THR A 102 -13.23 -9.26 -14.08
N LEU A 103 -12.63 -8.19 -14.56
CA LEU A 103 -12.07 -7.09 -13.78
C LEU A 103 -13.07 -5.92 -13.72
N TRP A 104 -13.06 -5.17 -12.63
CA TRP A 104 -13.90 -4.01 -12.40
C TRP A 104 -13.04 -2.77 -12.17
N CYS A 105 -13.40 -1.66 -12.81
CA CYS A 105 -12.73 -0.37 -12.63
C CYS A 105 -13.70 0.79 -12.88
N THR A 106 -13.26 2.01 -12.58
CA THR A 106 -13.97 3.22 -13.03
C THR A 106 -13.84 3.42 -14.54
N PRO A 107 -14.83 4.03 -15.20
CA PRO A 107 -14.76 4.35 -16.64
C PRO A 107 -13.48 5.07 -17.10
N SER A 108 -12.95 5.97 -16.26
CA SER A 108 -11.73 6.73 -16.57
C SER A 108 -10.42 5.96 -16.46
N ALA A 109 -10.46 4.70 -16.00
CA ALA A 109 -9.26 3.90 -15.75
C ALA A 109 -8.84 3.02 -16.97
N THR A 110 -9.55 3.13 -18.09
CA THR A 110 -9.36 2.24 -19.26
C THR A 110 -8.16 2.62 -20.14
N GLU A 111 -7.61 3.82 -20.02
CA GLU A 111 -6.39 4.23 -20.72
C GLU A 111 -5.24 4.47 -19.73
N PRO A 112 -4.12 3.72 -19.82
CA PRO A 112 -2.94 4.01 -19.01
C PRO A 112 -2.39 5.37 -19.43
N PRO A 113 -2.11 6.28 -18.47
CA PRO A 113 -1.51 7.55 -18.83
C PRO A 113 -0.11 7.33 -19.40
N SER A 114 0.31 8.17 -20.35
CA SER A 114 1.72 8.24 -20.72
C SER A 114 2.50 8.78 -19.53
N HIS A 115 3.21 7.90 -18.84
CA HIS A 115 4.07 8.26 -17.73
C HIS A 115 5.52 8.34 -18.20
N PRO A 116 6.31 9.32 -17.70
CA PRO A 116 7.75 9.27 -17.89
C PRO A 116 8.32 8.01 -17.24
N GLU A 117 9.51 7.57 -17.70
CA GLU A 117 10.27 6.47 -17.09
C GLU A 117 10.69 6.88 -15.67
N VAL A 118 9.82 6.63 -14.68
CA VAL A 118 10.03 6.98 -13.27
C VAL A 118 10.30 5.72 -12.48
N ALA A 119 11.34 5.76 -11.65
CA ALA A 119 11.55 4.73 -10.64
C ALA A 119 10.71 5.01 -9.38
N LEU A 120 10.11 3.96 -8.82
CA LEU A 120 9.37 3.97 -7.57
C LEU A 120 10.15 3.17 -6.52
N LEU A 121 10.30 3.76 -5.33
CA LEU A 121 10.80 3.07 -4.14
C LEU A 121 9.60 2.61 -3.31
N VAL A 122 9.12 1.40 -3.59
CA VAL A 122 7.90 0.85 -3.00
C VAL A 122 8.23 0.17 -1.67
N PRO A 123 7.69 0.64 -0.53
CA PRO A 123 7.86 -0.05 0.75
C PRO A 123 7.31 -1.49 0.72
N LEU A 124 7.84 -2.36 1.59
CA LEU A 124 7.38 -3.74 1.69
C LEU A 124 5.86 -3.86 1.91
N TYR A 125 5.33 -3.02 2.80
CA TYR A 125 3.93 -3.01 3.21
C TYR A 125 3.10 -1.93 2.52
N ASP A 126 3.45 -1.61 1.27
CA ASP A 126 2.67 -0.70 0.45
C ASP A 126 1.40 -1.40 -0.07
N GLU A 127 0.34 -0.64 -0.36
CA GLU A 127 -0.89 -1.21 -0.91
C GLU A 127 -0.65 -1.86 -2.28
N VAL A 128 0.26 -1.32 -3.09
CA VAL A 128 0.57 -1.90 -4.41
C VAL A 128 1.16 -3.31 -4.31
N THR A 129 1.84 -3.64 -3.20
CA THR A 129 2.39 -4.99 -2.97
C THR A 129 1.47 -5.88 -2.16
N LEU A 130 0.60 -5.31 -1.31
CA LEU A 130 -0.22 -6.08 -0.37
C LEU A 130 -1.65 -6.33 -0.84
N SER A 131 -2.20 -5.52 -1.75
CA SER A 131 -3.61 -5.60 -2.14
C SER A 131 -3.95 -6.89 -2.90
N TYR A 132 -3.05 -7.36 -3.76
CA TYR A 132 -3.29 -8.50 -4.65
C TYR A 132 -2.63 -9.80 -4.13
N PRO A 133 -3.17 -10.98 -4.50
CA PRO A 133 -2.59 -12.26 -4.11
C PRO A 133 -1.23 -12.52 -4.78
N GLU A 134 -1.02 -11.99 -5.99
CA GLU A 134 0.23 -12.06 -6.72
C GLU A 134 0.67 -10.64 -7.09
N ILE A 135 1.95 -10.34 -6.85
CA ILE A 135 2.55 -9.06 -7.19
C ILE A 135 2.96 -9.14 -8.66
N ASN A 136 2.28 -8.40 -9.53
CA ASN A 136 2.43 -8.49 -10.98
C ASN A 136 3.64 -7.72 -11.54
N PHE A 137 4.61 -7.33 -10.71
CA PHE A 137 5.85 -6.75 -11.23
C PHE A 137 6.80 -7.85 -11.66
N GLU A 138 7.12 -7.89 -12.95
CA GLU A 138 8.09 -8.84 -13.49
C GLU A 138 9.45 -8.62 -12.80
N VAL A 139 10.10 -9.70 -12.37
CA VAL A 139 11.42 -9.59 -11.74
C VAL A 139 12.49 -9.50 -12.83
N ALA A 140 13.27 -8.42 -12.84
CA ALA A 140 14.29 -8.18 -13.84
C ALA A 140 15.35 -9.31 -13.89
N ALA A 141 15.88 -9.60 -15.08
CA ALA A 141 17.06 -10.44 -15.20
C ALA A 141 18.23 -9.88 -14.36
N GLY A 142 18.96 -10.75 -13.67
CA GLY A 142 20.05 -10.33 -12.78
C GLY A 142 19.59 -9.60 -11.52
N HIS A 143 18.31 -9.71 -11.15
CA HIS A 143 17.80 -9.18 -9.89
C HIS A 143 18.68 -9.66 -8.72
N PRO A 144 19.13 -8.75 -7.84
CA PRO A 144 20.10 -9.07 -6.79
C PRO A 144 19.55 -10.01 -5.73
N HIS A 145 18.23 -10.20 -5.71
CA HIS A 145 17.55 -11.06 -4.78
C HIS A 145 16.96 -12.29 -5.45
N GLN A 146 17.20 -13.47 -4.85
CA GLN A 146 16.70 -14.75 -5.35
C GLN A 146 15.22 -14.96 -4.97
N PRO A 147 14.41 -15.53 -5.87
CA PRO A 147 13.03 -15.90 -5.56
C PRO A 147 12.92 -16.80 -4.32
N GLY A 148 11.91 -16.56 -3.48
CA GLY A 148 11.59 -17.41 -2.31
C GLY A 148 12.23 -16.99 -0.98
N MET A 149 13.02 -15.93 -0.97
CA MET A 149 13.63 -15.39 0.26
C MET A 149 12.83 -14.19 0.78
N ASP A 150 12.35 -14.25 2.02
CA ASP A 150 11.72 -13.10 2.69
C ASP A 150 12.78 -12.21 3.34
N LEU A 151 12.93 -10.97 2.83
CA LEU A 151 13.94 -10.02 3.30
C LEU A 151 13.37 -8.88 4.12
N PHE A 152 12.04 -8.79 4.25
CA PHE A 152 11.39 -7.65 4.88
C PHE A 152 11.91 -6.28 4.36
N ILE A 153 12.12 -6.16 3.06
CA ILE A 153 12.73 -5.00 2.38
C ILE A 153 11.82 -4.46 1.27
N GLY A 154 11.96 -3.18 0.91
CA GLY A 154 11.18 -2.58 -0.17
C GLY A 154 11.69 -2.96 -1.56
N SER A 155 10.85 -2.78 -2.58
CA SER A 155 11.13 -3.06 -3.98
C SER A 155 11.43 -1.77 -4.75
N VAL A 156 12.29 -1.85 -5.76
CA VAL A 156 12.54 -0.77 -6.71
C VAL A 156 11.86 -1.13 -8.02
N ILE A 157 10.82 -0.38 -8.39
CA ILE A 157 10.04 -0.61 -9.59
C ILE A 157 10.38 0.44 -10.64
N ILE A 158 10.64 0.03 -11.88
CA ILE A 158 10.69 0.91 -13.05
C ILE A 158 9.65 0.38 -14.02
N GLU A 159 8.70 1.23 -14.39
CA GLU A 159 7.52 0.83 -15.19
C GLU A 159 6.78 -0.34 -14.51
N GLU A 160 6.82 -1.53 -15.09
CA GLU A 160 6.17 -2.75 -14.58
C GLU A 160 7.19 -3.81 -14.13
N THR A 161 8.47 -3.43 -13.98
CA THR A 161 9.55 -4.36 -13.64
C THR A 161 10.15 -4.05 -12.27
N ASN A 162 10.22 -5.05 -11.41
CA ASN A 162 11.00 -5.02 -10.18
C ASN A 162 12.49 -5.22 -10.50
N VAL A 163 13.26 -4.14 -10.36
CA VAL A 163 14.68 -4.07 -10.73
C VAL A 163 15.62 -4.20 -9.54
N GLY A 164 15.10 -4.28 -8.32
CA GLY A 164 15.94 -4.37 -7.14
C GLY A 164 15.21 -4.17 -5.83
N THR A 165 16.00 -3.98 -4.77
CA THR A 165 15.51 -3.76 -3.42
C THR A 165 16.04 -2.46 -2.86
N TRP A 166 15.34 -1.90 -1.87
CA TRP A 166 15.81 -0.72 -1.16
C TRP A 166 15.46 -0.76 0.33
N ARG A 167 16.32 -0.14 1.14
CA ARG A 167 16.07 0.11 2.57
C ARG A 167 16.40 1.55 2.92
N ARG A 168 15.85 2.02 4.04
CA ARG A 168 16.25 3.29 4.64
C ARG A 168 16.69 3.14 6.08
N THR A 169 17.59 4.03 6.48
CA THR A 169 17.97 4.25 7.87
C THR A 169 17.89 5.75 8.17
N VAL A 170 17.10 6.14 9.17
CA VAL A 170 17.00 7.53 9.62
C VAL A 170 17.97 7.76 10.79
N ARG A 171 18.77 8.82 10.72
CA ARG A 171 19.76 9.23 11.73
C ARG A 171 19.63 10.71 12.03
N GLY A 172 18.86 11.07 13.05
CA GLY A 172 18.60 12.48 13.38
C GLY A 172 17.91 13.19 12.21
N ARG A 173 18.56 14.22 11.66
CA ARG A 173 18.05 14.99 10.50
C ARG A 173 18.42 14.37 9.14
N LYS A 174 19.06 13.21 9.14
CA LYS A 174 19.57 12.58 7.92
C LYS A 174 18.85 11.28 7.60
N VAL A 175 18.83 10.92 6.32
CA VAL A 175 18.36 9.62 5.83
C VAL A 175 19.39 9.01 4.91
N ILE A 176 19.68 7.73 5.14
CA ILE A 176 20.48 6.90 4.23
C ILE A 176 19.49 6.00 3.50
N ILE A 177 19.49 6.05 2.17
CA ILE A 177 18.65 5.20 1.31
C ILE A 177 19.60 4.33 0.49
N GLU A 178 19.57 3.03 0.74
CA GLU A 178 20.43 2.04 0.08
C GLU A 178 19.60 1.29 -0.96
N THR A 179 20.08 1.24 -2.20
CA THR A 179 19.45 0.50 -3.30
C THR A 179 20.38 -0.59 -3.79
N HIS A 180 19.84 -1.80 -3.96
CA HIS A 180 20.54 -2.93 -4.57
C HIS A 180 19.80 -3.25 -5.85
N LEU A 181 20.43 -3.04 -7.01
CA LEU A 181 19.79 -3.07 -8.31
C LEU A 181 20.42 -4.14 -9.21
N THR A 182 19.67 -4.62 -10.20
CA THR A 182 20.25 -5.44 -11.29
C THR A 182 21.39 -4.68 -11.99
N PRO A 183 22.50 -5.36 -12.35
CA PRO A 183 23.60 -4.71 -13.09
C PRO A 183 23.20 -4.34 -14.53
N LEU A 184 22.04 -4.81 -15.00
CA LEU A 184 21.58 -4.65 -16.37
C LEU A 184 20.85 -3.33 -16.66
N LEU A 185 20.71 -2.44 -15.66
CA LEU A 185 20.07 -1.15 -15.86
C LEU A 185 20.81 -0.28 -16.89
N SER A 186 20.06 0.51 -17.65
CA SER A 186 20.60 1.57 -18.49
C SER A 186 21.10 2.75 -17.64
N SER A 187 21.79 3.71 -18.26
CA SER A 187 22.18 4.94 -17.56
C SER A 187 20.99 5.85 -17.25
N SER A 188 19.94 5.86 -18.08
CA SER A 188 18.71 6.62 -17.79
C SER A 188 17.97 6.04 -16.59
N GLN A 189 17.85 4.71 -16.52
CA GLN A 189 17.19 4.00 -15.42
C GLN A 189 17.91 4.23 -14.09
N ARG A 190 19.25 4.18 -14.09
CA ARG A 190 20.04 4.54 -12.90
C ARG A 190 19.79 5.97 -12.44
N SER A 191 19.68 6.92 -13.38
CA SER A 191 19.33 8.30 -13.06
C SER A 191 17.93 8.39 -12.45
N ALA A 192 16.94 7.69 -13.02
CA ALA A 192 15.57 7.68 -12.49
C ALA A 192 15.49 7.15 -11.05
N VAL A 193 16.27 6.12 -10.71
CA VAL A 193 16.38 5.60 -9.33
C VAL A 193 17.03 6.63 -8.42
N ALA A 194 18.11 7.29 -8.85
CA ALA A 194 18.76 8.35 -8.08
C ALA A 194 17.79 9.52 -7.81
N ASP A 195 16.99 9.91 -8.80
CA ASP A 195 15.97 10.94 -8.63
C ASP A 195 14.87 10.50 -7.64
N ALA A 196 14.49 9.22 -7.64
CA ALA A 196 13.53 8.66 -6.69
C ALA A 196 14.05 8.69 -5.24
N VAL A 197 15.35 8.42 -5.06
CA VAL A 197 16.03 8.53 -3.76
C VAL A 197 15.98 9.97 -3.24
N VAL A 198 16.28 10.95 -4.09
CA VAL A 198 16.21 12.37 -3.72
C VAL A 198 14.77 12.78 -3.37
N ARG A 199 13.79 12.42 -4.22
CA ARG A 199 12.37 12.71 -3.95
C ARG A 199 11.89 12.14 -2.61
N LEU A 200 12.33 10.92 -2.26
CA LEU A 200 11.98 10.31 -0.99
C LEU A 200 12.61 11.05 0.19
N ALA A 201 13.86 11.48 0.09
CA ALA A 201 14.51 12.28 1.13
C ALA A 201 13.80 13.63 1.32
N ASP A 202 13.45 14.31 0.23
CA ASP A 202 12.70 15.57 0.24
C ASP A 202 11.32 15.41 0.86
N PHE A 203 10.58 14.36 0.49
CA PHE A 203 9.28 14.03 1.09
C PHE A 203 9.38 13.82 2.61
N LEU A 204 10.45 13.18 3.08
CA LEU A 204 10.70 12.97 4.50
C LEU A 204 11.18 14.25 5.22
N GLY A 205 11.57 15.29 4.48
CA GLY A 205 12.18 16.50 5.04
C GLY A 205 13.53 16.24 5.71
N LEU A 206 14.28 15.24 5.23
CA LEU A 206 15.57 14.81 5.78
C LEU A 206 16.70 15.03 4.78
N GLU A 207 17.89 15.33 5.29
CA GLU A 207 19.10 15.47 4.49
C GLU A 207 19.58 14.09 4.00
N LEU A 208 19.69 13.91 2.69
CA LEU A 208 20.20 12.67 2.11
C LEU A 208 21.69 12.50 2.43
N GLU A 209 22.03 11.39 3.08
CA GLU A 209 23.40 10.96 3.32
C GLU A 209 23.71 9.76 2.40
N THR A 210 24.79 9.86 1.63
CA THR A 210 25.27 8.76 0.79
C THR A 210 25.72 7.61 1.67
N ALA A 211 25.25 6.39 1.39
CA ALA A 211 25.80 5.18 2.00
C ALA A 211 27.30 5.11 1.66
N GLY A 212 28.14 5.06 2.70
CA GLY A 212 29.61 4.97 2.58
C GLY A 212 30.09 3.55 2.30
#